data_AF-A0A372NI25-F1
#
_entry.id   AF-A0A372NI25-F1
#
_cell.length_a   1.000
_cell.length_b   1.000
_cell.length_c   1.000
_cell.angle_alpha   90.00
_cell.angle_beta   90.00
_cell.angle_gamma   90.00
#
_symmetry.space_group_name_H-M   'P 1'
#
loop_
_entity.id
_entity.type
_entity.pdbx_description
1 polymer ?
#
loop_
_entity_poly.entity_id
_entity_poly.type
_entity_poly.pdbx_seq_one_letter_code
_entity_poly.pdbx_strand_id
1 'polypeptide(L)'
;MSENKDFHALIRAICVGYGYCGSLQDDGWRHVTRYIPERGYVTVDDFIDWVFMAEGEQWFGNPRAMIRRERLRSCFITYMGSPVVHARRLRWKR
;
A
#
# COMPACT_ATOMS: atom_id res chain seq x y z
N MET A 1 20.20 -10.42 -9.68
CA MET A 1 19.29 -9.26 -9.61
C MET A 1 18.04 -9.69 -8.84
N SER A 2 17.91 -9.37 -7.56
CA SER A 2 16.79 -9.89 -6.77
C SER A 2 15.48 -9.19 -7.16
N GLU A 3 14.40 -9.97 -7.23
CA GLU A 3 13.03 -9.52 -6.96
C GLU A 3 13.04 -8.50 -5.82
N ASN A 4 12.14 -7.52 -5.87
CA ASN A 4 11.98 -6.62 -4.75
C ASN A 4 11.13 -7.32 -3.67
N LYS A 5 11.77 -8.30 -3.03
CA LYS A 5 11.16 -9.25 -2.07
C LYS A 5 10.43 -8.51 -0.95
N ASP A 6 10.99 -7.39 -0.50
CA ASP A 6 10.41 -6.51 0.51
C ASP A 6 9.01 -6.02 0.08
N PHE A 7 8.88 -5.54 -1.16
CA PHE A 7 7.61 -5.05 -1.68
C PHE A 7 6.60 -6.18 -1.90
N HIS A 8 7.03 -7.34 -2.41
CA HIS A 8 6.15 -8.52 -2.49
C HIS A 8 5.66 -8.96 -1.11
N ALA A 9 6.56 -8.99 -0.12
CA ALA A 9 6.22 -9.35 1.25
C ALA A 9 5.25 -8.35 1.88
N LEU A 10 5.46 -7.05 1.65
CA LEU A 10 4.54 -5.99 2.05
C LEU A 10 3.14 -6.19 1.46
N ILE A 11 3.03 -6.34 0.13
CA ILE A 11 1.73 -6.53 -0.53
C ILE A 11 1.04 -7.79 -0.03
N ARG A 12 1.77 -8.89 0.14
CA ARG A 12 1.23 -10.13 0.70
C ARG A 12 0.72 -9.93 2.13
N ALA A 13 1.48 -9.23 2.97
CA ALA A 13 1.08 -8.97 4.36
C ALA A 13 -0.18 -8.09 4.42
N ILE A 14 -0.26 -7.07 3.57
CA ILE A 14 -1.41 -6.17 3.49
C ILE A 14 -2.67 -6.90 2.98
N CYS A 15 -2.55 -7.67 1.90
CA CYS A 15 -3.67 -8.43 1.35
C CYS A 15 -4.12 -9.56 2.30
N VAL A 16 -3.22 -10.48 2.67
CA VAL A 16 -3.59 -11.66 3.46
C VAL A 16 -3.81 -11.34 4.94
N GLY A 17 -2.96 -10.46 5.51
CA GLY A 17 -2.98 -10.15 6.94
C GLY A 17 -3.97 -9.08 7.34
N TYR A 18 -4.24 -8.11 6.46
CA TYR A 18 -5.11 -6.97 6.76
C TYR A 18 -6.36 -6.89 5.86
N GLY A 19 -6.49 -7.76 4.85
CA GLY A 19 -7.67 -7.82 3.97
C GLY A 19 -7.65 -6.80 2.82
N TYR A 20 -6.53 -6.11 2.61
CA TYR A 20 -6.39 -5.04 1.62
C TYR A 20 -5.77 -5.58 0.31
N CYS A 21 -6.56 -6.29 -0.49
CA CYS A 21 -6.11 -6.95 -1.71
C CYS A 21 -6.41 -6.17 -3.00
N GLY A 22 -7.07 -5.03 -2.89
CA GLY A 22 -7.79 -4.37 -3.97
C GLY A 22 -9.24 -4.83 -4.05
N SER A 23 -10.08 -4.00 -4.66
CA SER A 23 -11.51 -4.27 -4.84
C SER A 23 -11.97 -4.05 -6.28
N LEU A 24 -13.10 -4.66 -6.63
CA LEU A 24 -13.82 -4.35 -7.86
C LEU A 24 -14.63 -3.07 -7.62
N GLN A 25 -14.35 -2.03 -8.40
CA GLN A 25 -15.06 -0.76 -8.38
C GLN A 25 -15.75 -0.53 -9.72
N ASP A 26 -16.53 0.56 -9.86
CA ASP A 26 -17.37 0.83 -11.04
C ASP A 26 -16.62 0.80 -12.37
N ASP A 27 -15.34 1.17 -12.38
CA ASP A 27 -14.47 1.17 -13.56
C ASP A 27 -13.48 0.00 -13.63
N GLY A 28 -13.72 -1.03 -12.82
CA GLY A 28 -13.00 -2.29 -12.81
C GLY A 28 -12.12 -2.52 -11.59
N TRP A 29 -11.23 -3.51 -11.70
CA TRP A 29 -10.38 -3.93 -10.59
C TRP A 29 -9.36 -2.86 -10.22
N ARG A 30 -9.36 -2.44 -8.96
CA ARG A 30 -8.40 -1.48 -8.40
C ARG A 30 -7.43 -2.19 -7.46
N HIS A 31 -6.14 -1.86 -7.57
CA HIS A 31 -5.08 -2.39 -6.71
C HIS A 31 -4.12 -1.24 -6.40
N VAL A 32 -3.54 -1.22 -5.19
CA VAL A 32 -2.66 -0.14 -4.73
C VAL A 32 -1.54 0.20 -5.71
N THR A 33 -1.00 -0.79 -6.43
CA THR A 33 0.08 -0.59 -7.40
C THR A 33 -0.30 0.27 -8.61
N ARG A 34 -1.60 0.50 -8.87
CA ARG A 34 -2.06 1.40 -9.94
C ARG A 34 -1.85 2.88 -9.62
N TYR A 35 -1.70 3.22 -8.33
CA TYR A 35 -1.54 4.60 -7.87
C TYR A 35 -0.08 4.98 -7.63
N ILE A 36 0.81 4.00 -7.60
CA ILE A 36 2.24 4.21 -7.31
C ILE A 36 2.90 4.88 -8.54
N PRO A 37 3.54 6.05 -8.38
CA PRO A 37 4.18 6.75 -9.49
C PRO A 37 5.41 6.00 -9.99
N GLU A 38 5.84 6.27 -11.22
CA GLU A 38 7.02 5.62 -11.79
C GLU A 38 8.35 6.08 -11.15
N ARG A 39 8.37 7.31 -10.61
CA ARG A 39 9.56 7.98 -10.09
C ARG A 39 9.21 8.88 -8.90
N GLY A 40 10.23 9.29 -8.17
CA GLY A 40 10.09 10.13 -6.98
C GLY A 40 10.06 9.31 -5.69
N TYR A 41 9.70 9.97 -4.60
CA TYR A 41 9.58 9.37 -3.27
C TYR A 41 8.10 9.19 -2.93
N VAL A 42 7.80 8.08 -2.27
CA VAL A 42 6.48 7.73 -1.76
C VAL A 42 6.59 7.68 -0.25
N THR A 43 5.73 8.44 0.43
CA THR A 43 5.60 8.35 1.89
C THR A 43 4.67 7.19 2.24
N VAL A 44 4.81 6.69 3.46
CA VAL A 44 3.90 5.69 4.02
C VAL A 44 2.45 6.18 4.03
N ASP A 45 2.24 7.48 4.24
CA ASP A 45 0.91 8.09 4.23
C ASP A 45 0.29 8.09 2.82
N ASP A 46 1.05 8.46 1.79
CA ASP A 46 0.60 8.37 0.39
C ASP A 46 0.21 6.93 0.03
N PHE A 47 1.06 5.98 0.42
CA PHE A 47 0.83 4.58 0.14
C PHE A 47 -0.44 4.05 0.81
N ILE A 48 -0.67 4.41 2.08
CA ILE A 48 -1.88 4.02 2.82
C ILE A 48 -3.13 4.65 2.21
N ASP A 49 -3.06 5.91 1.80
CA ASP A 49 -4.16 6.57 1.09
C ASP A 49 -4.53 5.80 -0.18
N TRP A 50 -3.54 5.36 -0.95
CA TRP A 50 -3.76 4.52 -2.13
C TRP A 50 -4.31 3.14 -1.81
N VAL A 51 -3.96 2.54 -0.67
CA VAL A 51 -4.56 1.29 -0.20
C VAL A 51 -6.06 1.49 0.06
N PHE A 52 -6.45 2.54 0.79
CA PHE A 52 -7.87 2.83 1.03
C PHE A 52 -8.62 3.17 -0.26
N MET A 53 -8.01 3.95 -1.16
CA MET A 53 -8.58 4.23 -2.48
C MET A 53 -8.78 2.95 -3.30
N ALA A 54 -7.84 2.00 -3.24
CA ALA A 54 -7.95 0.73 -3.95
C ALA A 54 -9.07 -0.17 -3.43
N GLU A 55 -9.45 -0.03 -2.16
CA GLU A 55 -10.61 -0.74 -1.58
C GLU A 55 -11.94 -0.01 -1.76
N GLY A 56 -11.92 1.29 -2.10
CA GLY A 56 -13.13 2.13 -2.12
C GLY A 56 -13.56 2.56 -0.71
N GLU A 57 -12.66 2.50 0.27
CA GLU A 57 -12.93 2.93 1.64
C GLU A 57 -12.69 4.44 1.82
N GLN A 58 -13.60 5.12 2.52
CA GLN A 58 -13.40 6.48 3.03
C GLN A 58 -12.92 6.43 4.50
N TRP A 59 -11.78 7.05 4.79
CA TRP A 59 -11.17 7.02 6.11
C TRP A 59 -11.38 8.30 6.94
N PHE A 60 -11.84 9.39 6.33
CA PHE A 60 -12.06 10.66 7.02
C PHE A 60 -13.20 10.54 8.05
N GLY A 61 -12.95 11.00 9.28
CA GLY A 61 -13.96 11.00 10.36
C GLY A 61 -14.25 9.64 11.01
N ASN A 62 -13.52 8.57 10.66
CA ASN A 62 -13.72 7.23 11.22
C ASN A 62 -12.58 6.83 12.19
N PRO A 63 -12.81 6.79 13.52
CA PRO A 63 -11.79 6.39 14.49
C PRO A 63 -11.22 4.98 14.25
N ARG A 64 -12.03 4.05 13.72
CA ARG A 64 -11.54 2.71 13.38
C ARG A 64 -10.59 2.75 12.18
N ALA A 65 -10.78 3.68 11.25
CA ALA A 65 -9.87 3.86 10.11
C ALA A 65 -8.51 4.38 10.59
N MET A 66 -8.47 5.24 11.61
CA MET A 66 -7.21 5.72 12.21
C MET A 66 -6.39 4.56 12.82
N ILE A 67 -7.03 3.62 13.52
CA ILE A 67 -6.35 2.43 14.03
C ILE A 67 -5.82 1.54 12.89
N ARG A 68 -6.59 1.38 11.81
CA ARG A 68 -6.14 0.62 10.62
C ARG A 68 -4.96 1.30 9.93
N ARG A 69 -4.97 2.63 9.80
CA ARG A 69 -3.83 3.41 9.27
C ARG A 69 -2.56 3.11 10.05
N GLU A 70 -2.60 3.15 11.38
CA GLU A 70 -1.40 2.96 12.19
C GLU A 70 -0.82 1.54 12.07
N ARG A 71 -1.69 0.54 11.93
CA ARG A 71 -1.29 -0.84 11.65
C ARG A 71 -0.63 -0.98 10.27
N LEU A 72 -1.21 -0.36 9.24
CA LEU A 72 -0.63 -0.35 7.89
C LEU A 72 0.69 0.44 7.86
N ARG A 73 0.81 1.51 8.63
CA ARG A 73 2.04 2.31 8.77
C ARG A 73 3.18 1.47 9.34
N SER A 74 2.90 0.78 10.44
CA SER A 74 3.84 -0.14 11.07
C SER A 74 4.26 -1.25 10.11
N CYS A 75 3.31 -1.87 9.43
CA CYS A 75 3.57 -2.91 8.43
C CYS A 75 4.48 -2.41 7.30
N PHE A 76 4.18 -1.24 6.73
CA PHE A 76 4.99 -0.64 5.67
C PHE A 76 6.44 -0.43 6.14
N ILE A 77 6.63 0.18 7.30
CA ILE A 77 7.98 0.46 7.83
C ILE A 77 8.73 -0.84 8.12
N THR A 78 8.06 -1.87 8.66
CA THR A 78 8.66 -3.19 8.90
C THR A 78 9.23 -3.81 7.62
N TYR A 79 8.48 -3.79 6.52
CA TYR A 79 8.94 -4.43 5.28
C TYR A 79 9.85 -3.53 4.42
N MET A 80 9.58 -2.23 4.36
CA MET A 80 10.31 -1.31 3.49
C MET A 80 11.55 -0.68 4.16
N GLY A 81 11.63 -0.78 5.50
CA GLY A 81 12.72 -0.28 6.33
C GLY A 81 12.73 1.24 6.53
N SER A 82 11.75 1.98 6.00
CA SER A 82 11.68 3.44 6.07
C SER A 82 10.24 3.92 5.86
N PRO A 83 9.79 5.02 6.51
CA PRO A 83 8.51 5.66 6.22
C PRO A 83 8.49 6.38 4.87
N VAL A 84 9.63 6.52 4.20
CA VAL A 84 9.76 7.12 2.87
C VAL A 84 10.66 6.25 2.00
N VAL A 85 10.20 5.87 0.82
CA VAL A 85 10.97 5.06 -0.13
C VAL A 85 10.87 5.60 -1.54
N HIS A 86 11.92 5.37 -2.33
CA HIS A 86 11.88 5.70 -3.75
C HIS A 86 10.84 4.79 -4.46
N ALA A 87 10.01 5.34 -5.34
CA ALA A 87 8.89 4.64 -5.98
C ALA A 87 9.33 3.38 -6.77
N ARG A 88 10.55 3.38 -7.31
CA ARG A 88 11.19 2.19 -7.91
C ARG A 88 11.27 0.98 -6.97
N ARG A 89 11.27 1.20 -5.65
CA ARG A 89 11.21 0.15 -4.63
C ARG A 89 9.79 -0.40 -4.39
N LEU A 90 8.77 0.12 -5.05
CA LEU A 90 7.37 -0.29 -4.87
C LEU A 90 6.81 -0.86 -6.19
N ARG A 91 7.57 -1.73 -6.85
CA ARG A 91 7.18 -2.33 -8.13
C ARG A 91 7.43 -3.84 -8.14
N TRP A 92 6.54 -4.56 -8.81
CA TRP A 92 6.82 -5.89 -9.31
C TRP A 92 7.99 -5.77 -10.30
N LYS A 93 9.08 -6.51 -10.07
CA LYS A 93 10.07 -6.67 -11.13
C LYS A 93 9.47 -7.63 -12.15
N ARG A 94 9.22 -7.13 -13.35
CA ARG A 94 9.02 -7.96 -14.54
C ARG A 94 10.36 -8.54 -14.99
#